data_AF-U4UZ60-F1
#
_entry.id   AF-U4UZ60-F1
#
_cell.length_a   1.000
_cell.length_b   1.000
_cell.length_c   1.000
_cell.angle_alpha   90.00
_cell.angle_beta   90.00
_cell.angle_gamma   90.00
#
_symmetry.space_group_name_H-M   'P 1'
#
loop_
_entity.id
_entity.type
_entity.pdbx_description
1 polymer ?
#
loop_
_entity_poly.entity_id
_entity_poly.type
_entity_poly.pdbx_seq_one_letter_code
_entity_poly.pdbx_strand_id
1 'polypeptide(L)'
;KNPQKEIPLIDDDGFQLSESNAILQYLADKYAKDQTLYPKDLKERALVNHRLCFDLSTYYRNICDYAVNPMFFDYPRTDLALKKTHIALSNFNTYLERTGTKYAATNHITIADFQLATSTMCLESINFDLSDYPLVQKWYATFKQEYPELWKLLEPEMLVLTACEKNPPDLSHMVHPIHPVRKS
;
A
#
# COMPACT_ATOMS: atom_id res chain seq x y z
N LYS A 1 15.59 -15.06 -12.11
CA LYS A 1 15.52 -14.15 -10.94
C LYS A 1 14.08 -13.69 -10.78
N ASN A 2 13.59 -13.63 -9.54
CA ASN A 2 12.20 -13.81 -9.08
C ASN A 2 11.35 -14.80 -9.90
N PRO A 3 11.11 -16.06 -9.44
CA PRO A 3 10.26 -17.01 -10.16
C PRO A 3 8.80 -16.53 -10.32
N GLN A 4 8.31 -15.65 -9.44
CA GLN A 4 6.98 -15.04 -9.53
C GLN A 4 6.89 -13.97 -10.62
N LYS A 5 8.02 -13.47 -11.12
CA LYS A 5 8.12 -12.38 -12.11
C LYS A 5 7.43 -11.08 -11.67
N GLU A 6 7.39 -10.85 -10.36
CA GLU A 6 6.85 -9.64 -9.75
C GLU A 6 7.99 -8.75 -9.24
N ILE A 7 7.69 -7.47 -9.08
CA ILE A 7 8.55 -6.48 -8.42
C ILE A 7 7.94 -6.11 -7.05
N PRO A 8 8.74 -5.78 -6.04
CA PRO A 8 10.21 -5.67 -6.03
C PRO A 8 10.96 -6.99 -5.75
N LEU A 9 12.25 -7.00 -6.07
CA LEU A 9 13.24 -8.01 -5.67
C LEU A 9 14.52 -7.27 -5.25
N ILE A 10 15.06 -7.58 -4.07
CA ILE A 10 16.40 -7.11 -3.66
C ILE A 10 17.46 -8.20 -3.87
N ASP A 11 18.71 -7.78 -4.03
CA ASP A 11 19.91 -8.63 -4.02
C ASP A 11 20.87 -7.99 -3.01
N ASP A 12 21.00 -8.60 -1.83
CA ASP A 12 21.81 -8.12 -0.72
C ASP A 12 23.00 -9.07 -0.53
N ASP A 13 24.11 -8.76 -1.21
CA ASP A 13 25.33 -9.57 -1.28
C ASP A 13 25.10 -11.02 -1.76
N GLY A 14 24.25 -11.21 -2.79
CA GLY A 14 23.93 -12.52 -3.35
C GLY A 14 22.72 -13.20 -2.68
N PHE A 15 22.22 -12.67 -1.56
CA PHE A 15 20.93 -13.08 -1.00
C PHE A 15 19.79 -12.35 -1.72
N GLN A 16 19.00 -13.12 -2.48
CA GLN A 16 17.86 -12.59 -3.24
C GLN A 16 16.55 -12.80 -2.50
N LEU A 17 15.79 -11.73 -2.31
CA LEU A 17 14.51 -11.75 -1.60
C LEU A 17 13.46 -10.92 -2.35
N SER A 18 12.35 -11.56 -2.71
CA SER A 18 11.11 -10.92 -3.22
C SER A 18 10.10 -10.77 -2.07
N GLU A 19 8.88 -10.29 -2.37
CA GLU A 19 7.82 -9.92 -1.41
C GLU A 19 8.16 -8.66 -0.61
N SER A 20 7.48 -7.56 -0.93
CA SER A 20 7.73 -6.24 -0.31
C SER A 20 7.67 -6.29 1.23
N ASN A 21 6.71 -7.03 1.79
CA ASN A 21 6.61 -7.22 3.24
C ASN A 21 7.81 -7.96 3.83
N ALA A 22 8.28 -9.03 3.18
CA ALA A 22 9.45 -9.79 3.64
C ALA A 22 10.73 -8.96 3.52
N ILE A 23 10.86 -8.20 2.43
CA ILE A 23 11.95 -7.25 2.21
C ILE A 23 11.99 -6.20 3.33
N LEU A 24 10.86 -5.57 3.66
CA LEU A 24 10.78 -4.58 4.73
C LEU A 24 11.15 -5.17 6.09
N GLN A 25 10.67 -6.37 6.41
CA GLN A 25 11.03 -7.07 7.65
C GLN A 25 12.53 -7.36 7.71
N TYR A 26 13.11 -7.88 6.62
CA TYR A 26 14.53 -8.21 6.52
C TYR A 26 15.41 -6.96 6.66
N LEU A 27 15.11 -5.89 5.93
CA LEU A 27 15.88 -4.65 5.99
C LEU A 27 15.78 -4.00 7.37
N ALA A 28 14.61 -4.00 7.99
CA ALA A 28 14.43 -3.50 9.35
C ALA A 28 15.21 -4.35 10.37
N ASP A 29 15.13 -5.68 10.29
CA ASP A 29 15.83 -6.57 11.23
C ASP A 29 17.36 -6.56 11.03
N LYS A 30 17.87 -6.32 9.81
CA LYS A 30 19.30 -6.33 9.49
C LYS A 30 19.99 -4.97 9.67
N TYR A 31 19.34 -3.88 9.27
CA TYR A 31 20.00 -2.57 9.08
C TYR A 31 19.44 -1.44 9.95
N ALA A 32 18.25 -1.57 10.55
CA ALA A 32 17.72 -0.49 11.38
C ALA A 32 18.60 -0.27 12.61
N LYS A 33 18.89 1.00 12.91
CA LYS A 33 19.72 1.39 14.06
C LYS A 33 19.05 1.09 15.40
N ASP A 34 17.72 1.09 15.40
CA ASP A 34 16.88 0.78 16.54
C ASP A 34 15.69 -0.07 16.10
N GLN A 35 14.92 -0.54 17.07
CA GLN A 35 13.78 -1.42 16.86
C GLN A 35 12.47 -0.66 16.65
N THR A 36 12.50 0.65 16.42
CA THR A 36 11.28 1.48 16.29
C THR A 36 10.47 1.07 15.07
N LEU A 37 11.12 0.87 13.91
CA LEU A 37 10.41 0.54 12.66
C LEU A 37 9.81 -0.87 12.65
N TYR A 38 10.42 -1.79 13.41
CA TYR A 38 9.94 -3.16 13.54
C TYR A 38 10.23 -3.71 14.95
N PRO A 39 9.37 -3.39 15.94
CA PRO A 39 9.59 -3.71 17.35
C PRO A 39 9.84 -5.19 17.61
N LYS A 40 10.63 -5.53 18.64
CA LYS A 40 10.82 -6.92 19.09
C LYS A 40 9.85 -7.34 20.20
N ASP A 41 9.15 -6.39 20.83
CA ASP A 41 8.04 -6.74 21.71
C ASP A 41 7.01 -7.58 20.95
N LEU A 42 6.58 -8.68 21.57
CA LEU A 42 5.78 -9.69 20.89
C LEU A 42 4.41 -9.14 20.47
N LYS A 43 3.80 -8.26 21.28
CA LYS A 43 2.47 -7.71 20.99
C LYS A 43 2.56 -6.64 19.91
N GLU A 44 3.52 -5.72 20.01
CA GLU A 44 3.74 -4.70 18.98
C GLU A 44 4.14 -5.33 17.64
N ARG A 45 5.05 -6.31 17.64
CA ARG A 45 5.44 -7.04 16.44
C ARG A 45 4.24 -7.78 15.82
N ALA A 46 3.39 -8.38 16.64
CA ALA A 46 2.18 -9.04 16.14
C ALA A 46 1.20 -8.04 15.49
N LEU A 47 1.07 -6.83 16.03
CA LEU A 47 0.25 -5.78 15.42
C LEU A 47 0.84 -5.30 14.09
N VAL A 48 2.16 -5.08 14.01
CA VAL A 48 2.83 -4.72 12.75
C VAL A 48 2.65 -5.82 11.71
N ASN A 49 2.93 -7.08 12.07
CA ASN A 49 2.74 -8.22 11.17
C ASN A 49 1.29 -8.36 10.71
N HIS A 50 0.32 -8.16 11.62
CA HIS A 50 -1.09 -8.14 11.24
C HIS A 50 -1.36 -7.06 10.20
N ARG A 51 -0.87 -5.83 10.37
CA ARG A 51 -1.13 -4.73 9.43
C ARG A 51 -0.50 -5.02 8.06
N LEU A 52 0.71 -5.57 8.00
CA LEU A 52 1.34 -6.02 6.76
C LEU A 52 0.51 -7.09 6.04
N CYS A 53 0.03 -8.10 6.77
CA CYS A 53 -0.83 -9.16 6.23
C CYS A 53 -2.21 -8.64 5.80
N PHE A 54 -2.79 -7.71 6.56
CA PHE A 54 -4.05 -7.06 6.24
C PHE A 54 -3.92 -6.22 4.97
N ASP A 55 -2.82 -5.49 4.81
CA ASP A 55 -2.56 -4.71 3.61
C ASP A 55 -2.51 -5.59 2.37
N LEU A 56 -1.63 -6.59 2.38
CA LEU A 56 -1.47 -7.55 1.28
C LEU A 56 -2.76 -8.30 0.94
N SER A 57 -3.46 -8.83 1.95
CA SER A 57 -4.59 -9.73 1.72
C SER A 57 -5.90 -9.02 1.45
N THR A 58 -6.05 -7.77 1.88
CA THR A 58 -7.34 -7.07 1.93
C THR A 58 -7.23 -5.63 1.48
N TYR A 59 -6.43 -4.81 2.14
CA TYR A 59 -6.45 -3.35 1.93
C TYR A 59 -5.94 -2.96 0.55
N TYR A 60 -4.68 -3.28 0.24
CA TYR A 60 -4.09 -3.01 -1.07
C TYR A 60 -4.86 -3.71 -2.18
N ARG A 61 -5.18 -5.00 -2.00
CA ARG A 61 -5.92 -5.78 -3.00
C ARG A 61 -7.26 -5.13 -3.38
N ASN A 62 -8.09 -4.77 -2.40
CA ASN A 62 -9.39 -4.17 -2.68
C ASN A 62 -9.24 -2.77 -3.29
N ILE A 63 -8.27 -1.98 -2.82
CA ILE A 63 -7.99 -0.64 -3.38
C ILE A 63 -7.51 -0.77 -4.83
N CYS A 64 -6.59 -1.68 -5.14
CA CYS A 64 -6.08 -1.89 -6.49
C CYS A 64 -7.17 -2.31 -7.46
N ASP A 65 -8.06 -3.21 -7.07
CA ASP A 65 -9.19 -3.65 -7.89
C ASP A 65 -10.07 -2.48 -8.34
N TYR A 66 -10.19 -1.43 -7.52
CA TYR A 66 -11.02 -0.26 -7.81
C TYR A 66 -10.23 0.92 -8.42
N ALA A 67 -9.07 1.25 -7.87
CA ALA A 67 -8.32 2.43 -8.22
C ALA A 67 -7.30 2.17 -9.34
N VAL A 68 -6.47 1.14 -9.20
CA VAL A 68 -5.24 0.96 -10.00
C VAL A 68 -5.46 0.07 -11.22
N ASN A 69 -6.08 -1.09 -11.06
CA ASN A 69 -6.29 -2.05 -12.14
C ASN A 69 -7.06 -1.43 -13.33
N PRO A 70 -8.11 -0.61 -13.10
CA PRO A 70 -8.80 0.10 -14.18
C PRO A 70 -7.97 1.18 -14.89
N MET A 71 -6.79 1.57 -14.39
CA MET A 71 -5.88 2.50 -15.08
C MET A 71 -5.10 1.78 -16.17
N PHE A 72 -4.60 0.57 -15.90
CA PHE A 72 -3.69 -0.15 -16.79
C PHE A 72 -4.39 -1.19 -17.67
N PHE A 73 -5.42 -1.85 -17.16
CA PHE A 73 -6.02 -3.03 -17.76
C PHE A 73 -7.51 -2.82 -18.06
N ASP A 74 -8.10 -3.76 -18.80
CA ASP A 74 -9.52 -3.73 -19.18
C ASP A 74 -10.42 -4.23 -18.03
N TYR A 75 -10.35 -3.54 -16.90
CA TYR A 75 -11.23 -3.76 -15.75
C TYR A 75 -12.16 -2.56 -15.56
N PRO A 76 -13.48 -2.78 -15.43
CA PRO A 76 -14.38 -1.71 -15.05
C PRO A 76 -14.29 -1.41 -13.56
N ARG A 77 -14.53 -0.15 -13.17
CA ARG A 77 -14.91 0.19 -11.79
C ARG A 77 -16.33 -0.31 -11.54
N THR A 78 -16.48 -1.28 -10.65
CA THR A 78 -17.78 -1.89 -10.31
C THR A 78 -18.25 -1.50 -8.91
N ASP A 79 -19.56 -1.52 -8.68
CA ASP A 79 -20.14 -1.32 -7.35
C ASP A 79 -19.58 -2.30 -6.31
N LEU A 80 -19.28 -3.53 -6.73
CA LEU A 80 -18.69 -4.54 -5.85
C LEU A 80 -17.25 -4.16 -5.45
N ALA A 81 -16.43 -3.71 -6.40
CA ALA A 81 -15.07 -3.25 -6.11
C ALA A 81 -15.11 -2.02 -5.20
N LEU A 82 -15.99 -1.05 -5.48
CA LEU A 82 -16.19 0.13 -4.63
C LEU A 82 -16.60 -0.26 -3.20
N LYS A 83 -17.57 -1.16 -3.06
CA LYS A 83 -18.01 -1.67 -1.75
C LYS A 83 -16.88 -2.36 -0.98
N LYS A 84 -16.03 -3.14 -1.66
CA LYS A 84 -14.85 -3.77 -1.05
C LYS A 84 -13.81 -2.74 -0.59
N THR A 85 -13.59 -1.68 -1.35
CA THR A 85 -12.73 -0.54 -0.96
C THR A 85 -13.27 0.12 0.31
N HIS A 86 -14.58 0.42 0.35
CA HIS A 86 -15.21 0.99 1.54
C HIS A 86 -15.10 0.07 2.77
N ILE A 87 -15.24 -1.25 2.60
CA ILE A 87 -15.05 -2.23 3.69
C ILE A 87 -13.59 -2.22 4.18
N ALA A 88 -12.61 -2.16 3.27
CA ALA A 88 -11.20 -2.11 3.65
C ALA A 88 -10.87 -0.84 4.46
N LEU A 89 -11.36 0.32 4.00
CA LEU A 89 -11.21 1.60 4.70
C LEU A 89 -11.92 1.59 6.06
N SER A 90 -13.14 1.07 6.13
CA SER A 90 -13.90 0.94 7.38
C SER A 90 -13.17 0.06 8.39
N ASN A 91 -12.65 -1.10 7.96
CA ASN A 91 -11.86 -1.98 8.82
C ASN A 91 -10.61 -1.28 9.36
N PHE A 92 -9.89 -0.54 8.51
CA PHE A 92 -8.70 0.18 8.95
C PHE A 92 -9.03 1.32 9.92
N ASN A 93 -10.10 2.07 9.65
CA ASN A 93 -10.60 3.10 10.57
C ASN A 93 -10.95 2.49 11.94
N THR A 94 -11.64 1.33 11.97
CA THR A 94 -11.93 0.61 13.21
C THR A 94 -10.68 0.08 13.90
N TYR A 95 -9.65 -0.34 13.16
CA TYR A 95 -8.38 -0.73 13.78
C TYR A 95 -7.72 0.44 14.51
N LEU A 96 -7.64 1.62 13.88
CA LEU A 96 -7.11 2.85 14.49
C LEU A 96 -7.94 3.29 15.71
N GLU A 97 -9.27 3.18 15.62
CA GLU A 97 -10.17 3.48 16.74
C GLU A 97 -9.91 2.57 17.95
N ARG A 98 -9.82 1.26 17.71
CA ARG A 98 -9.64 0.26 18.79
C ARG A 98 -8.27 0.35 19.45
N THR A 99 -7.22 0.65 18.68
CA THR A 99 -5.87 0.78 19.25
C THR A 99 -5.63 2.15 19.87
N GLY A 100 -6.35 3.18 19.41
CA GLY A 100 -6.12 4.58 19.84
C GLY A 100 -4.71 5.09 19.50
N THR A 101 -4.03 4.41 18.58
CA THR A 101 -2.64 4.70 18.23
C THR A 101 -2.54 5.82 17.21
N LYS A 102 -1.44 6.57 17.27
CA LYS A 102 -1.13 7.60 16.28
C LYS A 102 -0.85 7.03 14.88
N TYR A 103 -0.18 5.88 14.81
CA TYR A 103 0.19 5.18 13.58
C TYR A 103 -0.54 3.83 13.48
N ALA A 104 -0.36 3.12 12.37
CA ALA A 104 -1.19 1.96 12.01
C ALA A 104 -1.17 0.82 13.04
N ALA A 105 -0.03 0.65 13.73
CA ALA A 105 0.17 -0.39 14.73
C ALA A 105 0.57 0.15 16.12
N THR A 106 1.27 1.28 16.19
CA THR A 106 1.93 1.81 17.39
C THR A 106 1.83 3.34 17.46
N ASN A 107 2.39 3.97 18.50
CA ASN A 107 2.43 5.44 18.62
C ASN A 107 3.59 6.10 17.88
N HIS A 108 4.53 5.32 17.35
CA HIS A 108 5.56 5.73 16.40
C HIS A 108 5.33 5.02 15.06
N ILE A 109 5.95 5.52 14.00
CA ILE A 109 5.89 4.90 12.67
C ILE A 109 6.54 3.51 12.65
N THR A 110 6.00 2.61 11.83
CA THR A 110 6.54 1.27 11.58
C THR A 110 6.53 0.94 10.09
N ILE A 111 7.15 -0.18 9.72
CA ILE A 111 7.09 -0.69 8.34
C ILE A 111 5.65 -0.95 7.84
N ALA A 112 4.67 -1.12 8.73
CA ALA A 112 3.27 -1.25 8.35
C ALA A 112 2.68 0.04 7.77
N ASP A 113 3.13 1.20 8.26
CA ASP A 113 2.65 2.50 7.78
C ASP A 113 3.09 2.74 6.34
N PHE A 114 4.27 2.26 5.93
CA PHE A 114 4.75 2.41 4.55
C PHE A 114 3.85 1.68 3.54
N GLN A 115 3.46 0.44 3.85
CA GLN A 115 2.57 -0.35 2.99
C GLN A 115 1.20 0.31 2.88
N LEU A 116 0.57 0.60 4.03
CA LEU A 116 -0.76 1.20 4.07
C LEU A 116 -0.79 2.61 3.45
N ALA A 117 0.28 3.39 3.59
CA ALA A 117 0.35 4.75 3.02
C ALA A 117 0.46 4.67 1.50
N THR A 118 1.24 3.73 0.97
CA THR A 118 1.33 3.48 -0.47
C THR A 118 -0.03 3.04 -1.03
N SER A 119 -0.74 2.14 -0.34
CA SER A 119 -2.10 1.72 -0.70
C SER A 119 -3.09 2.90 -0.68
N THR A 120 -3.05 3.74 0.36
CA THR A 120 -3.94 4.90 0.49
C THR A 120 -3.62 5.98 -0.55
N MET A 121 -2.36 6.14 -0.94
CA MET A 121 -1.94 7.05 -2.01
C MET A 121 -2.55 6.67 -3.37
N CYS A 122 -2.78 5.38 -3.64
CA CYS A 122 -3.52 4.98 -4.85
C CYS A 122 -4.94 5.55 -4.90
N LEU A 123 -5.62 5.69 -3.75
CA LEU A 123 -6.94 6.32 -3.69
C LEU A 123 -6.87 7.83 -3.92
N GLU A 124 -5.84 8.49 -3.39
CA GLU A 124 -5.61 9.91 -3.63
C GLU A 124 -5.34 10.21 -5.11
N SER A 125 -4.64 9.31 -5.82
CA SER A 125 -4.35 9.48 -7.25
C SER A 125 -5.61 9.58 -8.14
N ILE A 126 -6.76 9.13 -7.64
CA ILE A 126 -8.07 9.25 -8.32
C ILE A 126 -9.00 10.26 -7.63
N ASN A 127 -8.49 11.07 -6.70
CA ASN A 127 -9.26 11.98 -5.86
C ASN A 127 -10.40 11.31 -5.08
N PHE A 128 -10.19 10.09 -4.57
CA PHE A 128 -11.17 9.41 -3.74
C PHE A 128 -11.37 10.14 -2.41
N ASP A 129 -12.60 10.36 -1.99
CA ASP A 129 -12.92 11.03 -0.73
C ASP A 129 -12.77 10.09 0.47
N LEU A 130 -12.00 10.51 1.47
CA LEU A 130 -11.75 9.78 2.71
C LEU A 130 -12.54 10.36 3.91
N SER A 131 -13.46 11.31 3.68
CA SER A 131 -14.19 12.01 4.74
C SER A 131 -14.99 11.07 5.67
N ASP A 132 -15.52 9.97 5.13
CA ASP A 132 -16.21 8.92 5.90
C ASP A 132 -15.27 8.09 6.80
N TYR A 133 -13.95 8.24 6.65
CA TYR A 133 -12.90 7.51 7.38
C TYR A 133 -11.96 8.47 8.11
N PRO A 134 -12.46 9.24 9.09
CA PRO A 134 -11.73 10.37 9.67
C PRO A 134 -10.42 9.98 10.35
N LEU A 135 -10.30 8.76 10.90
CA LEU A 135 -9.04 8.31 11.50
C LEU A 135 -8.02 7.92 10.44
N VAL A 136 -8.46 7.33 9.32
CA VAL A 136 -7.59 7.05 8.18
C VAL A 136 -7.13 8.36 7.54
N GLN A 137 -8.04 9.30 7.31
CA GLN A 137 -7.71 10.62 6.77
C GLN A 137 -6.70 11.35 7.67
N LYS A 138 -6.93 11.36 9.00
CA LYS A 138 -6.03 11.97 9.97
C LYS A 138 -4.66 11.29 10.02
N TRP A 139 -4.62 9.95 10.07
CA TRP A 139 -3.39 9.16 10.07
C TRP A 139 -2.56 9.46 8.81
N TYR A 140 -3.21 9.45 7.64
CA TYR A 140 -2.54 9.69 6.36
C TYR A 140 -1.99 11.13 6.25
N ALA A 141 -2.77 12.12 6.69
CA ALA A 141 -2.29 13.51 6.75
C ALA A 141 -1.12 13.67 7.73
N THR A 142 -1.17 12.99 8.88
CA THR A 142 -0.09 13.00 9.88
C THR A 142 1.19 12.39 9.30
N PHE A 143 1.10 11.27 8.57
CA PHE A 143 2.24 10.66 7.90
C PHE A 143 2.94 11.65 6.96
N LYS A 144 2.18 12.36 6.11
CA LYS A 144 2.75 13.36 5.18
C LYS A 144 3.40 14.52 5.90
N GLN A 145 2.76 15.00 6.96
CA GLN A 145 3.23 16.16 7.72
C GLN A 145 4.50 15.85 8.52
N GLU A 146 4.55 14.70 9.19
CA GLU A 146 5.67 14.35 10.09
C GLU A 146 6.82 13.67 9.37
N TYR A 147 6.57 13.04 8.22
CA TYR A 147 7.60 12.38 7.41
C TYR A 147 7.61 12.89 5.96
N PRO A 148 7.81 14.21 5.74
CA PRO A 148 7.81 14.78 4.39
C PRO A 148 8.91 14.17 3.51
N GLU A 149 10.02 13.73 4.09
CA GLU A 149 11.11 13.10 3.35
C GLU A 149 10.71 11.73 2.78
N LEU A 150 9.89 10.96 3.52
CA LEU A 150 9.34 9.71 3.03
C LEU A 150 8.20 9.97 2.03
N TRP A 151 7.38 10.99 2.27
CA TRP A 151 6.32 11.37 1.35
C TRP A 151 6.86 11.80 -0.04
N LYS A 152 8.00 12.49 -0.10
CA LYS A 152 8.69 12.82 -1.36
C LYS A 152 9.07 11.60 -2.20
N LEU A 153 9.13 10.41 -1.60
CA LEU A 153 9.37 9.13 -2.30
C LEU A 153 8.09 8.47 -2.81
N LEU A 154 6.91 8.98 -2.46
CA LEU A 154 5.60 8.46 -2.89
C LEU A 154 4.87 9.45 -3.81
N GLU A 155 5.13 10.75 -3.64
CA GLU A 155 4.48 11.81 -4.40
C GLU A 155 4.73 11.70 -5.92
N PRO A 156 5.95 11.46 -6.42
CA PRO A 156 6.18 11.25 -7.86
C PRO A 156 5.36 10.08 -8.43
N GLU A 157 5.27 8.97 -7.70
CA GLU A 157 4.53 7.77 -8.06
C GLU A 157 3.03 8.03 -8.09
N MET A 158 2.52 8.79 -7.13
CA MET A 158 1.13 9.28 -7.13
C MET A 158 0.82 10.11 -8.37
N LEU A 159 1.75 10.98 -8.78
CA LEU A 159 1.58 11.80 -10.00
C LEU A 159 1.59 10.94 -11.27
N VAL A 160 2.40 9.88 -11.31
CA VAL A 160 2.37 8.89 -12.40
C VAL A 160 1.00 8.19 -12.45
N LEU A 161 0.48 7.70 -11.32
CA LEU A 161 -0.84 7.08 -11.27
C LEU A 161 -1.95 8.06 -11.68
N THR A 162 -1.88 9.32 -11.22
CA THR A 162 -2.82 10.37 -11.62
C THR A 162 -2.77 10.64 -13.13
N ALA A 163 -1.59 10.58 -13.73
CA ALA A 163 -1.43 10.73 -15.17
C ALA A 163 -2.00 9.54 -15.94
N CYS A 164 -1.77 8.31 -15.46
CA CYS A 164 -2.33 7.08 -16.03
C CYS A 164 -3.87 7.02 -15.91
N GLU A 165 -4.45 7.52 -14.82
CA GLU A 165 -5.90 7.63 -14.67
C GLU A 165 -6.51 8.54 -15.74
N LYS A 166 -5.87 9.69 -16.01
CA LYS A 166 -6.34 10.64 -17.01
C LYS A 166 -6.07 10.19 -18.44
N ASN A 167 -4.93 9.53 -18.66
CA ASN A 167 -4.47 9.05 -19.95
C ASN A 167 -3.97 7.60 -19.80
N PRO A 168 -4.88 6.61 -19.85
CA PRO A 168 -4.51 5.22 -19.74
C PRO A 168 -3.45 4.83 -20.78
N PRO A 169 -2.37 4.13 -20.40
CA PRO A 169 -1.33 3.75 -21.34
C PRO A 169 -1.87 2.78 -22.40
N ASP A 170 -1.38 2.90 -23.63
CA ASP A 170 -1.67 1.93 -24.69
C ASP A 170 -0.87 0.65 -24.46
N LEU A 171 -1.57 -0.35 -23.92
CA LEU A 171 -1.02 -1.69 -23.71
C LEU A 171 -1.50 -2.68 -24.76
N SER A 172 -2.19 -2.27 -25.84
CA SER A 172 -2.84 -3.17 -26.82
C SER A 172 -1.91 -4.22 -27.46
N HIS A 173 -0.60 -3.94 -27.49
CA HIS A 173 0.45 -4.83 -27.98
C HIS A 173 0.94 -5.86 -26.95
N MET A 174 0.55 -5.72 -25.68
CA MET A 174 0.97 -6.58 -24.57
C MET A 174 0.12 -7.85 -24.52
N VAL A 175 0.78 -9.01 -24.38
CA VAL A 175 0.14 -10.28 -24.04
C VAL A 175 0.39 -10.56 -22.56
N HIS A 176 -0.50 -10.08 -21.70
CA HIS A 176 -0.37 -10.28 -20.26
C HIS A 176 -0.87 -11.67 -19.85
N PRO A 177 -0.16 -12.41 -18.95
CA PRO A 177 -0.54 -13.77 -18.57
C PRO A 177 -1.82 -13.89 -17.72
N ILE A 178 -2.39 -12.79 -17.24
CA ILE A 178 -3.48 -12.80 -16.23
C ILE A 178 -4.48 -11.64 -16.40
N HIS A 179 -4.03 -10.44 -16.75
CA HIS A 179 -4.89 -9.27 -16.85
C HIS A 179 -5.38 -9.08 -18.29
N PRO A 180 -6.67 -8.73 -18.49
CA PRO A 180 -7.18 -8.38 -19.79
C PRO A 180 -6.61 -7.02 -20.21
N VAL A 181 -6.22 -6.92 -21.47
CA VAL A 181 -5.65 -5.70 -22.06
C VAL A 181 -6.71 -5.06 -22.95
N ARG A 182 -6.86 -3.74 -22.87
CA ARG A 182 -7.81 -3.00 -23.71
C ARG A 182 -7.43 -3.15 -25.18
N LYS A 183 -8.42 -3.46 -26.01
CA LYS A 183 -8.26 -3.46 -27.46
C LYS A 183 -8.51 -2.06 -27.98
N SER A 184 -7.62 -1.58 -28.85
CA SER A 184 -7.74 -0.30 -29.57
C SER A 184 -8.96 -0.28 -30.49
#